data_AF-A0A2V8RPN2-F1
#
_entry.id   AF-A0A2V8RPN2-F1
#
_cell.length_a   1.000
_cell.length_b   1.000
_cell.length_c   1.000
_cell.angle_alpha   90.00
_cell.angle_beta   90.00
_cell.angle_gamma   90.00
#
_symmetry.space_group_name_H-M   'P 1'
#
loop_
_entity.id
_entity.type
_entity.pdbx_description
1 polymer ?
#
loop_
_entity_poly.entity_id
_entity_poly.type
_entity_poly.pdbx_seq_one_letter_code
_entity_poly.pdbx_strand_id
1 'polypeptide(L)'
;MARGWESKSVEDQMDNAKADRDAQVKPRLSAEDRERHTRAQSLRLSRSRIVGLMDSTRSERYRAQLERTLEDLDAQLRELKTEGDGGAE
;
A
#
# COMPACT_ATOMS: atom_id res chain seq x y z
N MET A 1 -1.72 10.64 -24.95
CA MET A 1 -2.78 10.29 -23.97
C MET A 1 -2.22 9.22 -23.05
N ALA A 2 -1.36 9.66 -22.14
CA ALA A 2 -0.60 8.80 -21.25
C ALA A 2 -1.56 8.04 -20.32
N ARG A 3 -1.36 6.73 -20.22
CA ARG A 3 -2.20 5.83 -19.42
C ARG A 3 -2.03 6.24 -17.96
N GLY A 4 -3.09 6.82 -17.38
CA GLY A 4 -3.12 7.36 -16.02
C GLY A 4 -2.86 6.30 -14.94
N TRP A 5 -1.59 6.04 -14.67
CA TRP A 5 -1.09 5.48 -13.41
C TRP A 5 -0.62 6.60 -12.46
N GLU A 6 -1.01 7.84 -12.72
CA GLU A 6 -1.07 8.87 -11.68
C GLU A 6 -2.34 8.52 -10.88
N SER A 7 -2.31 7.62 -9.90
CA SER A 7 -1.85 7.95 -8.54
C SER A 7 -2.16 9.41 -8.22
N LYS A 8 -3.39 9.85 -8.52
CA LYS A 8 -3.98 11.06 -7.97
C LYS A 8 -4.02 10.83 -6.47
N SER A 9 -3.00 11.38 -5.82
CA SER A 9 -2.89 11.69 -4.40
C SER A 9 -4.17 11.36 -3.63
N VAL A 10 -4.14 10.21 -2.97
CA VAL A 10 -4.91 10.04 -1.73
C VAL A 10 -4.02 10.56 -0.59
N GLU A 11 -3.50 11.78 -0.76
CA GLU A 11 -2.80 12.55 0.28
C GLU A 11 -3.77 13.46 1.05
N ASP A 12 -5.04 13.53 0.64
CA ASP A 12 -5.93 14.65 1.02
C ASP A 12 -6.92 14.40 2.15
N GLN A 13 -6.76 13.35 2.97
CA GLN A 13 -7.67 13.18 4.11
C GLN A 13 -6.97 12.61 5.33
N MET A 14 -6.22 13.41 6.08
CA MET A 14 -6.12 13.29 7.55
C MET A 14 -5.59 14.56 8.25
N ASP A 15 -5.77 15.78 7.71
CA ASP A 15 -5.31 16.99 8.43
C ASP A 15 -6.18 17.37 9.65
N ASN A 16 -7.13 16.53 10.07
CA ASN A 16 -8.10 16.87 11.12
C ASN A 16 -7.95 16.11 12.45
N ALA A 17 -6.83 15.43 12.70
CA ALA A 17 -6.61 14.65 13.94
C ALA A 17 -5.51 15.22 14.85
N LYS A 18 -5.18 16.51 14.74
CA LYS A 18 -4.14 17.17 15.57
C LYS A 18 -4.67 17.83 16.86
N ALA A 19 -5.99 17.96 17.06
CA ALA A 19 -6.52 18.76 18.16
C ALA A 19 -6.72 18.02 19.51
N ASP A 20 -6.75 16.67 19.55
CA ASP A 20 -7.42 15.99 20.68
C ASP A 20 -6.57 15.02 21.53
N ARG A 21 -5.24 15.11 21.52
CA ARG A 21 -4.43 14.16 22.28
C ARG A 21 -3.27 14.82 23.00
N ASP A 22 -3.56 15.74 23.91
CA ASP A 22 -2.63 16.13 24.97
C ASP A 22 -2.73 15.19 26.20
N ALA A 23 -3.64 14.22 26.19
CA ALA A 23 -3.87 13.33 27.32
C ALA A 23 -3.63 11.86 26.94
N GLN A 24 -2.72 11.22 27.68
CA GLN A 24 -2.56 9.78 27.86
C GLN A 24 -1.74 8.98 26.81
N VAL A 25 -0.52 8.63 27.24
CA VAL A 25 -0.03 7.25 27.40
C VAL A 25 -0.65 6.23 26.43
N LYS A 26 -0.08 6.15 25.24
CA LYS A 26 -0.02 4.97 24.35
C LYS A 26 1.04 5.28 23.30
N PRO A 27 1.82 4.30 22.80
CA PRO A 27 2.62 4.55 21.61
C PRO A 27 1.62 4.88 20.51
N ARG A 28 1.44 6.17 20.27
CA ARG A 28 0.72 6.67 19.11
C ARG A 28 1.58 6.19 17.98
N LEU A 29 1.09 5.20 17.23
CA LEU A 29 1.62 4.82 15.92
C LEU A 29 2.25 6.07 15.33
N SER A 30 3.58 6.05 15.25
CA SER A 30 4.36 7.20 14.82
C SER A 30 3.84 7.63 13.44
N ALA A 31 4.09 8.87 13.03
CA ALA A 31 3.73 9.30 11.68
C ALA A 31 4.24 8.27 10.64
N GLU A 32 5.44 7.72 10.87
CA GLU A 32 6.01 6.61 10.11
C GLU A 32 5.15 5.34 10.11
N ASP A 33 4.66 4.87 11.26
CA ASP A 33 3.84 3.65 11.32
C ASP A 33 2.53 3.80 10.55
N ARG A 34 1.96 5.02 10.56
CA ARG A 34 0.72 5.32 9.83
C ARG A 34 0.95 5.38 8.33
N GLU A 35 2.05 5.98 7.90
CA GLU A 35 2.44 6.02 6.49
C GLU A 35 2.72 4.61 5.97
N ARG A 36 3.44 3.80 6.75
CA ARG A 36 3.69 2.38 6.45
C ARG A 36 2.39 1.59 6.35
N HIS A 37 1.47 1.75 7.30
CA HIS A 37 0.18 1.07 7.27
C HIS A 37 -0.64 1.47 6.03
N THR A 38 -0.67 2.76 5.70
CA THR A 38 -1.33 3.30 4.50
C THR A 38 -0.71 2.73 3.22
N ARG A 39 0.62 2.72 3.12
CA ARG A 39 1.35 2.14 1.99
C ARG A 39 1.05 0.65 1.84
N ALA A 40 1.02 -0.11 2.94
CA ALA A 40 0.66 -1.52 2.93
C ALA A 40 -0.77 -1.75 2.45
N GLN A 41 -1.72 -0.91 2.88
CA GLN A 41 -3.12 -1.00 2.43
C GLN A 41 -3.22 -0.75 0.91
N SER A 42 -2.55 0.28 0.41
CA SER A 42 -2.50 0.60 -1.02
C SER A 42 -1.91 -0.53 -1.85
N LEU A 43 -0.81 -1.13 -1.41
CA LEU A 43 -0.19 -2.28 -2.09
C LEU A 43 -1.13 -3.50 -2.11
N ARG A 44 -1.83 -3.80 -1.00
CA ARG A 44 -2.81 -4.90 -0.94
C ARG A 44 -4.01 -4.67 -1.87
N LEU A 45 -4.48 -3.44 -1.97
CA LEU A 45 -5.57 -3.09 -2.88
C LEU A 45 -5.15 -3.30 -4.34
N SER A 46 -3.96 -2.83 -4.70
CA SER A 46 -3.38 -3.04 -6.04
C SER A 46 -3.21 -4.52 -6.35
N ARG A 47 -2.68 -5.30 -5.42
CA ARG A 47 -2.55 -6.76 -5.54
C ARG A 47 -3.89 -7.43 -5.85
N SER A 48 -4.94 -7.07 -5.10
CA SER A 48 -6.28 -7.64 -5.28
C SER A 48 -6.88 -7.30 -6.66
N ARG A 49 -6.62 -6.09 -7.17
CA ARG A 49 -7.02 -5.69 -8.52
C ARG A 49 -6.30 -6.50 -9.59
N ILE A 50 -4.99 -6.70 -9.46
CA ILE A 50 -4.20 -7.48 -10.42
C ILE A 50 -4.69 -8.93 -10.48
N VAL A 51 -4.97 -9.56 -9.33
CA VAL A 51 -5.56 -10.90 -9.28
C VAL A 51 -6.90 -10.95 -10.03
N GLY A 52 -7.80 -9.99 -9.79
CA GLY A 52 -9.08 -9.93 -10.51
C GLY A 52 -8.92 -9.68 -12.03
N LEU A 53 -7.92 -8.90 -12.43
CA LEU A 53 -7.58 -8.69 -13.85
C LEU A 53 -7.03 -9.96 -14.50
N MET A 54 -6.28 -10.78 -13.76
CA MET A 54 -5.79 -12.08 -14.24
C MET A 54 -6.93 -13.07 -14.47
N ASP A 55 -7.92 -13.11 -13.56
CA ASP A 55 -9.08 -14.01 -13.68
C ASP A 55 -9.99 -13.65 -14.87
N SER A 56 -10.10 -12.36 -15.19
CA SER A 56 -10.91 -11.88 -16.31
C SER A 56 -10.17 -11.86 -17.66
N THR A 57 -8.84 -11.92 -17.64
CA THR A 57 -7.99 -11.82 -18.83
C THR A 57 -7.94 -13.13 -19.61
N ARG A 58 -8.15 -13.04 -20.93
CA ARG A 58 -7.99 -14.17 -21.87
C ARG A 58 -6.68 -14.15 -22.66
N SER A 59 -5.91 -13.07 -22.55
CA SER A 59 -4.63 -12.90 -23.26
C SER A 59 -3.48 -13.39 -22.40
N GLU A 60 -2.80 -14.46 -22.84
CA GLU A 60 -1.64 -15.02 -22.13
C GLU A 60 -0.50 -14.01 -21.99
N ARG A 61 -0.24 -13.20 -23.03
CA ARG A 61 0.78 -12.15 -22.97
C ARG A 61 0.48 -11.12 -21.89
N TYR A 62 -0.79 -10.70 -21.78
CA TYR A 62 -1.19 -9.74 -20.77
C TYR A 62 -1.18 -10.35 -19.37
N ARG A 63 -1.57 -11.63 -19.25
CA ARG A 63 -1.46 -12.40 -18.01
C ARG A 63 -0.01 -12.47 -17.51
N ALA A 64 0.95 -12.78 -18.38
CA ALA A 64 2.37 -12.82 -18.01
C ALA A 64 2.90 -11.45 -17.52
N GLN A 65 2.35 -10.33 -18.03
CA GLN A 65 2.68 -9.01 -17.53
C GLN A 65 2.06 -8.74 -16.15
N LEU A 66 0.81 -9.17 -15.94
CA LEU A 66 0.11 -9.06 -14.65
C LEU A 66 0.81 -9.91 -13.58
N GLU A 67 1.31 -11.10 -13.92
CA GLU A 67 2.08 -11.97 -13.03
C GLU A 67 3.36 -11.29 -12.54
N ARG A 68 4.17 -10.72 -13.44
CA ARG A 68 5.36 -9.95 -13.04
C ARG A 68 5.01 -8.77 -12.13
N THR A 69 3.94 -8.05 -12.47
CA THR A 69 3.46 -6.93 -11.66
C THR A 69 3.02 -7.40 -10.27
N LEU A 70 2.42 -8.58 -10.17
CA LEU A 70 2.00 -9.19 -8.91
C LEU A 70 3.20 -9.56 -8.04
N GLU A 71 4.24 -10.15 -8.63
CA GLU A 71 5.50 -10.47 -7.95
C GLU A 71 6.17 -9.21 -7.38
N ASP A 72 6.22 -8.12 -8.15
CA ASP A 72 6.78 -6.84 -7.70
C ASP A 72 6.01 -6.25 -6.52
N LEU A 73 4.67 -6.33 -6.55
CA LEU A 73 3.81 -5.86 -5.45
C LEU A 73 3.97 -6.73 -4.19
N ASP A 74 4.10 -8.05 -4.37
CA ASP A 74 4.34 -8.98 -3.26
C ASP A 74 5.73 -8.79 -2.65
N ALA A 75 6.75 -8.47 -3.45
CA ALA A 75 8.09 -8.11 -2.97
C ALA A 75 8.07 -6.83 -2.11
N GLN A 76 7.42 -5.76 -2.59
CA GLN A 76 7.24 -4.51 -1.83
C GLN A 76 6.47 -4.73 -0.52
N LEU A 77 5.47 -5.61 -0.51
CA LEU A 77 4.75 -5.97 0.71
C LEU A 77 5.60 -6.74 1.71
N ARG A 78 6.55 -7.55 1.26
CA ARG A 78 7.49 -8.26 2.14
C ARG A 78 8.51 -7.30 2.72
N GLU A 79 9.11 -6.45 1.90
CA GLU A 79 10.04 -5.41 2.33
C GLU A 79 9.42 -4.52 3.41
N LEU A 80 8.21 -3.99 3.14
CA LEU A 80 7.49 -3.14 4.08
C LEU A 80 7.11 -3.84 5.40
N LYS A 81 6.91 -5.17 5.37
CA LYS A 81 6.68 -5.96 6.60
C LYS A 81 7.96 -6.12 7.41
N THR A 82 9.06 -6.44 6.75
CA THR A 82 10.37 -6.60 7.40
C THR A 82 10.82 -5.28 8.05
N GLU A 83 10.58 -4.15 7.40
CA GLU A 83 10.88 -2.81 7.94
C GLU A 83 10.06 -2.46 9.18
N GLY A 84 8.84 -3.01 9.31
CA GLY A 84 7.94 -2.78 10.44
C GLY A 84 8.24 -3.60 11.69
N ASP A 85 8.89 -4.76 11.54
CA ASP A 85 9.21 -5.67 12.65
C ASP A 85 10.49 -5.24 13.39
N GLY A 86 11.40 -4.53 12.72
CA GLY A 86 12.68 -4.06 13.28
C GLY A 86 12.61 -2.76 14.09
N GLY A 87 11.42 -2.24 14.40
CA GLY A 87 11.22 -1.01 15.19
C GLY A 87 10.98 -1.25 16.68
N ALA A 88 11.09 -2.50 17.14
CA ALA A 88 10.84 -2.91 18.53
C ALA A 88 12.07 -3.63 19.12
N GLU A 89 13.22 -2.97 19.18
CA GLU A 89 14.36 -3.35 20.03
C GLU A 89 14.87 -2.14 20.82
#